data_AF-G2M2J4-F1
#
_entry.id   AF-G2M2J4-F1
#
_cell.length_a   1.000
_cell.length_b   1.000
_cell.length_c   1.000
_cell.angle_alpha   90.00
_cell.angle_beta   90.00
_cell.angle_gamma   90.00
#
_symmetry.space_group_name_H-M   'P 1'
#
loop_
_entity.id
_entity.type
_entity.pdbx_description
1 polymer ?
#
loop_
_entity_poly.entity_id
_entity_poly.type
_entity_poly.pdbx_seq_one_letter_code
_entity_poly.pdbx_strand_id
1 'polypeptide(L)' 'MILPLLRFFLRLPLLAFKIAGLVRITNRARRSFKRVLREEGLPGDVVEELAEHFTPKLPSLLKR' A
#
# COMPACT_ATOMS: atom_id res chain seq x y z
N MET A 1 6.29 10.31 34.90
CA MET A 1 5.88 9.23 33.98
C MET A 1 5.11 9.72 32.73
N ILE A 2 5.04 11.03 32.43
CA ILE A 2 4.31 11.57 31.25
C ILE A 2 5.19 11.76 29.99
N LEU A 3 6.48 12.04 30.18
CA LEU A 3 7.45 12.32 29.11
C LEU A 3 7.65 11.22 28.05
N PRO A 4 7.70 9.91 28.38
CA PRO A 4 7.93 8.87 27.38
C PRO A 4 6.71 8.67 26.47
N LEU A 5 5.50 8.93 26.97
CA LEU A 5 4.26 8.81 26.20
C LEU A 5 4.17 9.93 25.14
N LEU A 6 4.46 11.17 25.53
CA LEU A 6 4.52 12.32 24.60
C LEU A 6 5.55 12.10 23.48
N ARG A 7 6.71 11.53 23.79
CA ARG A 7 7.73 11.16 22.78
C ARG A 7 7.24 10.10 21.80
N PHE A 8 6.36 9.19 22.21
CA PHE A 8 5.75 8.19 21.33
C PHE A 8 4.76 8.85 20.35
N PHE A 9 3.90 9.76 20.86
CA PHE A 9 2.97 10.51 20.01
C PHE A 9 3.67 11.37 18.97
N LEU A 10 4.85 11.94 19.26
CA LEU A 10 5.65 12.65 18.26
C LEU A 10 6.20 11.75 17.12
N ARG A 11 6.30 10.43 17.33
CA ARG A 11 6.78 9.48 16.31
C ARG A 11 5.67 8.89 15.46
N LEU A 12 4.40 8.96 15.91
CA LEU A 12 3.25 8.47 15.15
C LEU A 12 3.08 9.16 13.79
N PRO A 13 3.22 10.50 13.66
CA PRO A 13 3.13 11.16 12.36
C PRO A 13 4.16 10.61 11.37
N LEU A 14 5.41 10.44 11.80
CA LEU A 14 6.48 9.88 10.97
C LEU A 14 6.15 8.46 10.49
N LEU A 15 5.58 7.63 11.37
CA LEU A 15 5.16 6.28 11.00
C LEU A 15 3.99 6.31 10.02
N ALA A 16 2.99 7.18 10.25
CA ALA A 16 1.85 7.36 9.37
C ALA A 16 2.28 7.88 7.99
N PHE A 17 3.22 8.82 7.90
CA PHE A 17 3.79 9.28 6.63
C PHE A 17 4.49 8.16 5.87
N LYS A 18 5.25 7.29 6.55
CA LYS A 18 5.87 6.12 5.93
C LYS A 18 4.83 5.15 5.38
N ILE A 19 3.79 4.85 6.16
CA ILE A 19 2.68 3.97 5.73
C ILE A 19 1.93 4.59 4.55
N ALA A 20 1.61 5.88 4.62
CA ALA A 20 0.95 6.61 3.54
C ALA A 20 1.79 6.61 2.24
N GLY A 21 3.12 6.72 2.36
CA GLY A 21 4.04 6.57 1.24
C GLY A 21 3.95 5.18 0.60
N LEU A 22 3.96 4.12 1.42
CA LEU A 22 3.80 2.74 0.93
C LEU A 22 2.44 2.54 0.26
N VAL A 23 1.35 2.99 0.88
CA VAL A 23 0.00 2.95 0.31
C VAL A 23 -0.05 3.68 -1.03
N ARG A 24 0.61 4.84 -1.16
CA ARG A 24 0.67 5.59 -2.41
C ARG A 24 1.40 4.81 -3.51
N ILE A 25 2.52 4.16 -3.18
CA ILE A 25 3.27 3.32 -4.13
C ILE A 25 2.43 2.12 -4.56
N THR A 26 1.82 1.41 -3.62
CA THR A 26 0.90 0.29 -3.90
C THR A 26 -0.26 0.71 -4.79
N ASN A 27 -0.92 1.82 -4.47
CA ASN A 27 -2.04 2.33 -5.25
C ASN A 27 -1.60 2.72 -6.67
N ARG A 28 -0.41 3.30 -6.81
CA ARG A 28 0.18 3.59 -8.13
C ARG A 28 0.45 2.31 -8.92
N ALA A 29 1.02 1.28 -8.28
CA ALA A 29 1.25 -0.01 -8.91
C ALA A 29 -0.07 -0.68 -9.34
N ARG A 30 -1.09 -0.71 -8.46
CA ARG A 30 -2.42 -1.24 -8.76
C ARG A 30 -3.08 -0.52 -9.94
N ARG A 31 -2.96 0.81 -10.01
CA ARG A 31 -3.46 1.60 -11.16
C ARG A 31 -2.72 1.26 -12.45
N SER A 32 -1.40 1.13 -12.40
CA SER A 32 -0.59 0.76 -13.56
C SER A 32 -0.95 -0.64 -14.04
N PHE A 33 -1.13 -1.59 -13.13
CA PHE A 33 -1.55 -2.96 -13.42
C PHE A 33 -2.90 -3.00 -14.14
N LYS A 34 -3.93 -2.34 -13.56
CA LYS A 34 -5.25 -2.21 -14.22
C LYS A 34 -5.16 -1.58 -15.60
N ARG A 35 -4.29 -0.58 -15.77
CA ARG A 35 -4.10 0.12 -17.05
C ARG A 35 -3.52 -0.83 -18.11
N VAL A 36 -2.45 -1.53 -17.80
CA VAL A 36 -1.80 -2.48 -18.73
C VAL A 36 -2.78 -3.59 -19.14
N LEU A 37 -3.51 -4.18 -18.18
CA LEU A 37 -4.47 -5.24 -18.50
C LEU A 37 -5.60 -4.76 -19.43
N ARG A 38 -6.03 -3.50 -19.30
CA ARG A 38 -7.02 -2.90 -20.22
C ARG A 38 -6.41 -2.63 -21.60
N GLU A 39 -5.15 -2.20 -21.66
CA GLU A 39 -4.43 -1.98 -22.93
C GLU A 39 -4.21 -3.30 -23.69
N GLU A 40 -3.99 -4.42 -22.97
CA GLU A 40 -3.94 -5.79 -23.50
C GLU A 40 -5.32 -6.35 -23.91
N GLY A 41 -6.40 -5.58 -23.73
CA GLY A 41 -7.74 -5.94 -24.18
C GLY A 41 -8.50 -6.89 -23.28
N LEU A 42 -8.09 -7.07 -22.02
CA LEU A 42 -8.87 -7.87 -21.06
C LEU A 42 -10.21 -7.20 -20.73
N PRO A 43 -11.29 -7.98 -20.63
CA PRO A 43 -12.59 -7.45 -20.25
C PRO A 43 -12.56 -6.95 -18.80
N GLY A 44 -13.36 -5.92 -18.54
CA GLY A 44 -13.23 -5.09 -17.33
C GLY A 44 -13.45 -5.85 -16.02
N ASP A 45 -14.31 -6.85 -16.05
CA ASP A 45 -14.58 -7.83 -14.99
C ASP A 45 -13.32 -8.61 -14.60
N VAL A 46 -12.62 -9.19 -15.57
CA VAL A 46 -11.37 -9.94 -15.35
C VAL A 46 -10.27 -9.02 -14.79
N VAL A 47 -10.19 -7.78 -15.29
CA VAL A 47 -9.23 -6.79 -14.78
C VAL A 47 -9.50 -6.43 -13.32
N GLU A 48 -10.77 -6.34 -12.91
CA GLU A 48 -11.12 -6.03 -11.54
C GLU A 48 -10.80 -7.19 -10.60
N GLU A 49 -11.15 -8.41 -10.97
CA GLU A 49 -10.86 -9.61 -10.17
C GLU A 49 -9.35 -9.83 -10.00
N LEU A 50 -8.56 -9.71 -11.08
CA LEU A 50 -7.10 -9.77 -11.00
C LEU A 50 -6.51 -8.67 -10.12
N ALA A 51 -7.10 -7.47 -10.16
CA ALA A 51 -6.65 -6.35 -9.36
C ALA A 51 -7.11 -6.42 -7.89
N GLU A 52 -8.10 -7.24 -7.54
CA GLU A 52 -8.44 -7.57 -6.14
C GLU A 52 -7.41 -8.52 -5.54
N HIS A 53 -6.94 -9.50 -6.33
CA HIS A 53 -5.86 -10.39 -5.93
C HIS A 53 -4.47 -9.76 -6.02
N PHE A 54 -4.38 -8.51 -6.49
CA PHE A 54 -3.15 -7.72 -6.47
C PHE A 54 -2.85 -7.24 -5.04
N THR A 55 -2.44 -8.16 -4.17
CA THR A 55 -1.92 -7.83 -2.84
C THR A 55 -0.48 -7.35 -2.96
N PRO A 56 -0.13 -6.15 -2.49
CA PRO A 56 1.28 -5.87 -2.20
C PRO A 56 1.71 -6.89 -1.15
N LYS A 57 2.70 -7.72 -1.46
CA LYS A 57 3.45 -8.39 -0.39
C LYS A 57 4.03 -7.25 0.45
N LEU A 58 3.42 -6.95 1.60
CA LEU A 58 4.03 -6.05 2.56
C LEU A 58 5.44 -6.59 2.80
N PRO A 59 6.48 -5.74 2.72
CA PRO A 59 7.83 -6.19 2.98
C PRO A 59 7.83 -6.92 4.32
N SER A 60 8.44 -8.11 4.35
CA SER A 60 8.51 -9.07 5.46
C SER A 60 9.23 -8.56 6.72
N LEU A 61 9.24 -7.24 6.94
CA LEU A 61 9.80 -6.52 8.08
C LEU A 61 9.14 -6.86 9.44
N LEU A 62 8.18 -7.80 9.45
CA LEU A 62 7.57 -8.40 10.64
C LEU A 62 8.00 -9.86 10.88
N LYS A 63 8.98 -10.40 10.14
CA LYS A 63 9.73 -11.57 10.62
C LYS A 63 10.74 -11.09 11.65
N ARG A 64 10.25 -11.05 12.90
CA ARG A 64 11.07 -11.05 14.11
C ARG A 64 12.03 -12.22 14.11
#